data_AF-A0A378TSL3-F1
#
_entry.id   AF-A0A378TSL3-F1
#
_cell.length_a   1.000
_cell.length_b   1.000
_cell.length_c   1.000
_cell.angle_alpha   90.00
_cell.angle_beta   90.00
_cell.angle_gamma   90.00
#
_symmetry.space_group_name_H-M   'P 1'
#
loop_
_entity.id
_entity.type
_entity.pdbx_description
1 polymer ?
#
loop_
_entity_poly.entity_id
_entity_poly.type
_entity_poly.pdbx_seq_one_letter_code
_entity_poly.pdbx_strand_id
1 'polypeptide(L)' 'MFWILILDNARFHRVKHLQELANNTPYKHIILSLPPCLPKLNPIEHTWATIKKWLRSYLAEFETIKESLKCYFGVW' A
#
# COMPACT_ATOMS: atom_id res chain seq x y z
N MET A 1 3.29 14.48 15.60
CA MET A 1 2.48 13.92 14.50
C MET A 1 2.28 12.43 14.76
N PHE A 2 1.12 11.87 14.47
CA PHE A 2 0.86 10.43 14.60
C PHE A 2 0.20 9.94 13.32
N TRP A 3 0.48 8.70 12.93
CA TRP A 3 -0.09 8.10 11.73
C TRP A 3 -0.82 6.80 12.09
N ILE A 4 -1.91 6.56 11.39
CA ILE A 4 -2.64 5.29 11.45
C ILE A 4 -2.25 4.49 10.21
N LEU A 5 -1.59 3.35 10.41
CA LEU A 5 -1.28 2.40 9.35
C LEU A 5 -2.37 1.33 9.32
N ILE A 6 -3.10 1.26 8.21
CA ILE A 6 -4.11 0.22 7.98
C ILE A 6 -3.47 -0.85 7.12
N LEU A 7 -3.42 -2.08 7.62
CA LEU A 7 -2.80 -3.22 6.94
C LEU A 7 -3.80 -4.37 6.84
N ASP A 8 -3.80 -5.07 5.72
CA ASP A 8 -4.51 -6.35 5.64
C ASP A 8 -3.80 -7.43 6.49
N ASN A 9 -4.46 -8.57 6.67
CA ASN A 9 -3.92 -9.67 7.49
C ASN A 9 -2.99 -10.60 6.69
N ALA A 10 -2.23 -10.08 5.72
CA ALA A 10 -1.26 -10.89 5.01
C ALA A 10 -0.17 -11.41 5.97
N ARG A 11 0.16 -12.71 5.86
CA ARG A 11 1.12 -13.36 6.78
C ARG A 11 2.49 -12.68 6.82
N PHE A 12 2.90 -12.05 5.72
CA PHE A 12 4.17 -11.34 5.63
C PHE A 12 4.17 -9.97 6.33
N HIS A 13 3.01 -9.42 6.71
CA HIS A 13 2.97 -8.19 7.50
C HIS A 13 3.51 -8.36 8.92
N ARG A 14 3.69 -9.59 9.43
CA ARG A 14 4.37 -9.88 10.72
C ARG A 14 4.04 -8.83 11.80
N VAL A 15 2.76 -8.61 12.06
CA VAL A 15 2.22 -7.42 12.75
C VAL A 15 2.96 -7.07 14.06
N LYS A 16 3.39 -8.07 14.83
CA LYS A 16 4.21 -7.87 16.04
C LYS A 16 5.49 -7.08 15.78
N HIS A 17 6.23 -7.45 14.73
CA HIS A 17 7.46 -6.76 14.36
C HIS A 17 7.19 -5.33 13.88
N LEU A 18 6.10 -5.11 13.13
CA LEU A 18 5.70 -3.76 12.72
C LEU A 18 5.30 -2.90 13.93
N GLN A 19 4.64 -3.49 14.95
CA GLN A 19 4.30 -2.80 16.19
C GLN A 19 5.55 -2.40 16.99
N GLU A 20 6.57 -3.26 17.05
CA GLU A 20 7.87 -2.92 17.65
C GLU A 20 8.52 -1.74 16.93
N LEU A 21 8.58 -1.79 15.59
CA LEU A 21 9.12 -0.68 14.78
C LEU A 21 8.33 0.62 14.96
N ALA A 22 7.00 0.53 14.99
CA ALA A 22 6.11 1.67 15.24
C ALA A 22 6.32 2.32 16.61
N ASN A 23 6.66 1.54 17.63
CA ASN A 23 6.94 2.03 18.98
C ASN A 23 8.36 2.60 19.14
N ASN A 24 9.28 2.22 18.25
CA ASN A 24 10.67 2.67 18.28
C ASN A 24 10.92 3.99 17.52
N THR A 25 9.88 4.63 16.99
CA THR A 25 10.00 5.96 16.38
C THR A 25 9.66 7.06 17.42
N PRO A 26 10.12 8.31 17.23
CA PRO A 26 9.73 9.43 18.08
C PRO A 26 8.24 9.83 17.93
N TYR A 27 7.52 9.21 17.00
CA TYR A 27 6.12 9.48 16.73
C TYR A 27 5.25 8.31 17.19
N LYS A 28 4.09 8.62 17.78
CA LYS A 28 3.12 7.57 18.08
C LYS A 28 2.55 7.07 16.76
N HIS A 29 2.72 5.80 16.42
CA HIS A 29 2.04 5.19 15.28
C HIS A 29 1.05 4.13 15.76
N ILE A 30 -0.09 4.03 15.10
CA ILE A 30 -1.11 3.01 15.41
C ILE A 30 -1.21 2.09 14.21
N ILE A 31 -1.04 0.79 14.43
CA ILE A 31 -1.26 -0.22 13.39
C ILE A 31 -2.64 -0.83 13.62
N LEU A 32 -3.52 -0.68 12.63
CA LEU A 32 -4.83 -1.31 12.58
C LEU A 32 -4.78 -2.46 11.57
N SER A 33 -4.92 -3.68 12.09
CA SER A 33 -5.06 -4.87 11.24
C SER A 33 -6.51 -5.05 10.83
N LEU A 34 -6.76 -5.18 9.53
CA LEU A 34 -8.10 -5.46 9.02
C LEU A 34 -8.52 -6.91 9.36
N PRO A 35 -9.82 -7.15 9.59
CA PRO A 35 -10.33 -8.50 9.75
C PRO A 35 -10.05 -9.35 8.49
N PRO A 36 -9.88 -10.68 8.65
CA PRO A 36 -9.65 -11.56 7.52
C PRO A 36 -10.76 -11.47 6.47
N CYS A 37 -10.37 -11.55 5.18
CA CYS A 37 -11.28 -11.80 4.06
C CYS A 37 -12.27 -10.67 3.67
N LEU A 38 -12.02 -9.41 4.04
CA LEU A 38 -12.81 -8.26 3.56
C LEU A 38 -11.98 -7.31 2.67
N PRO A 39 -11.69 -7.66 1.41
CA PRO A 39 -10.93 -6.79 0.49
C PRO A 39 -11.62 -5.44 0.25
N LYS A 40 -12.96 -5.37 0.36
CA LYS A 40 -13.72 -4.11 0.29
C LYS A 40 -13.34 -3.11 1.38
N LEU A 41 -12.75 -3.55 2.49
CA LEU A 41 -12.32 -2.69 3.59
C LEU A 41 -10.88 -2.21 3.45
N ASN A 42 -10.12 -2.71 2.48
CA ASN A 42 -8.75 -2.24 2.26
C ASN A 42 -8.76 -1.10 1.24
N PRO A 43 -8.58 0.18 1.66
CA PRO A 43 -8.74 1.32 0.76
C PRO A 43 -7.78 1.29 -0.44
N ILE A 44 -6.64 0.58 -0.30
CA ILE A 44 -5.66 0.44 -1.38
C ILE A 44 -6.19 -0.36 -2.57
N GLU A 45 -7.22 -1.20 -2.40
CA GLU A 45 -7.77 -2.01 -3.48
C GLU A 45 -8.41 -1.16 -4.59
N HIS A 46 -9.06 -0.05 -4.21
CA HIS A 46 -9.59 0.92 -5.16
C HIS A 46 -8.45 1.57 -5.97
N THR A 47 -7.37 1.96 -5.28
CA THR A 47 -6.17 2.51 -5.91
C THR A 47 -5.56 1.50 -6.89
N TRP A 48 -5.42 0.24 -6.47
CA TRP A 48 -4.91 -0.83 -7.35
C TRP A 48 -5.80 -1.07 -8.56
N ALA A 49 -7.12 -0.99 -8.43
CA ALA A 49 -8.04 -1.11 -9.55
C ALA A 49 -7.80 0.00 -10.60
N THR A 50 -7.64 1.24 -10.14
CA THR A 50 -7.36 2.39 -11.02
C THR A 50 -5.99 2.27 -11.70
N ILE A 51 -4.94 1.92 -10.94
CA ILE A 51 -3.60 1.68 -11.47
C ILE A 51 -3.63 0.59 -12.54
N LYS A 52 -4.23 -0.58 -12.24
CA LYS A 52 -4.33 -1.68 -13.21
C LYS A 52 -5.08 -1.28 -14.48
N LYS A 53 -6.15 -0.49 -14.36
CA LYS A 53 -6.89 0.01 -15.51
C LYS A 53 -6.01 0.91 -16.38
N TRP A 54 -5.28 1.83 -15.76
CA TRP A 54 -4.37 2.72 -16.48
C TRP A 54 -3.22 1.95 -17.14
N LEU A 55 -2.56 1.04 -16.40
CA LEU A 55 -1.47 0.22 -16.93
C LEU A 55 -1.88 -0.60 -18.15
N ARG A 56 -3.10 -1.15 -18.19
CA ARG A 56 -3.59 -1.88 -19.37
C ARG A 56 -3.60 -1.02 -20.65
N SER A 57 -3.76 0.29 -20.52
CA SER A 57 -3.79 1.22 -21.65
C SER A 57 -2.40 1.67 -22.08
N TYR A 58 -1.47 1.84 -21.13
CA TYR A 58 -0.22 2.55 -21.38
C TYR A 58 1.05 1.71 -21.16
N LEU A 59 0.95 0.48 -20.64
CA LEU A 59 2.14 -0.31 -20.28
C LEU A 59 3.08 -0.57 -21.47
N ALA A 60 2.56 -0.66 -22.70
CA ALA A 60 3.37 -0.86 -23.91
C ALA A 60 4.24 0.35 -24.29
N GLU A 61 4.00 1.52 -23.69
CA GLU A 61 4.76 2.75 -23.93
C GLU A 61 6.00 2.87 -23.03
N PHE A 62 6.18 1.94 -22.08
CA PHE A 62 7.27 1.96 -21.10
C PHE A 62 8.14 0.69 -21.21
N GLU A 63 9.43 0.82 -20.93
CA GLU A 63 10.35 -0.33 -20.90
C GLU A 63 10.09 -1.20 -19.68
N THR A 64 9.72 -0.58 -18.54
CA THR A 64 9.46 -1.29 -17.29
C THR A 64 8.16 -0.86 -16.61
N ILE A 65 7.58 -1.79 -15.82
CA ILE A 65 6.45 -1.48 -14.94
C ILE A 65 6.81 -0.33 -13.97
N LYS A 66 8.06 -0.26 -13.51
CA LYS A 66 8.51 0.78 -12.58
C LYS A 66 8.40 2.18 -13.19
N GLU A 67 8.77 2.35 -14.46
CA GLU A 67 8.66 3.64 -15.17
C GLU A 67 7.20 4.01 -15.41
N SER A 68 6.38 3.05 -15.81
CA SER A 68 4.94 3.29 -16.00
C SER A 68 4.27 3.74 -14.69
N LEU A 69 4.65 3.16 -13.54
CA LEU A 69 4.17 3.59 -12.22
C LEU A 69 4.68 4.97 -11.82
N LYS A 70 5.96 5.28 -12.08
CA LYS A 70 6.52 6.61 -11.88
C LYS A 70 5.72 7.67 -12.64
N CYS A 71 5.42 7.40 -13.92
CA CYS A 71 4.59 8.27 -14.75
C CYS A 71 3.17 8.43 -14.18
N TYR A 72 2.50 7.33 -13.83
CA TYR A 72 1.15 7.36 -13.24
C TYR A 72 1.07 8.21 -11.97
N PHE A 73 2.06 8.08 -11.08
CA PHE A 73 2.12 8.85 -9.83
C PHE A 73 2.71 10.26 -10.00
N GLY A 74 3.20 10.62 -11.19
CA GLY A 74 3.86 11.90 -11.42
C GLY A 74 5.20 12.06 -10.67
N VAL A 75 5.87 10.94 -10.37
CA VAL A 75 7.14 10.91 -9.63
C VAL A 75 8.27 10.57 -10.60
N TRP A 76 9.13 11.55 -10.89
CA TRP A 76 10.25 11.42 -11.83
C TRP A 76 11.48 10.79 -11.17
#